data_AF-A0A927GIA9-F1
#
_entry.id   AF-A0A927GIA9-F1
#
_cell.length_a   1.000
_cell.length_b   1.000
_cell.length_c   1.000
_cell.angle_alpha   90.00
_cell.angle_beta   90.00
_cell.angle_gamma   90.00
#
_symmetry.space_group_name_H-M   'P 1'
#
loop_
_entity.id
_entity.type
_entity.pdbx_description
1 polymer ?
#
loop_
_entity_poly.entity_id
_entity_poly.type
_entity_poly.pdbx_seq_one_letter_code
_entity_poly.pdbx_strand_id
1 'polypeptide(L)'
;MKTSALLLVLFGAAGAAQAQVPPAETQAVAQQLNRLMRNPQNPNQEVTLTLNGCGGEQLIRDRGAKAHTSQPLGLSFNRGKSGWAVKMDNGIFEMKMSFEWADVTALTYEPATDDDGQKHFQVKANSRKKGSSISLEFPLYTTNEAVVKEVVGRLEKVRQGCQK
;
A
#
# COMPACT_ATOMS: atom_id res chain seq x y z
N MET A 1 -45.41 17.57 49.43
CA MET A 1 -45.45 16.37 48.57
C MET A 1 -45.02 16.82 47.18
N LYS A 2 -43.82 16.41 46.72
CA LYS A 2 -43.60 15.35 45.71
C LYS A 2 -44.37 15.68 44.41
N THR A 3 -43.77 15.83 43.23
CA THR A 3 -42.60 15.13 42.68
C THR A 3 -42.10 15.86 41.43
N SER A 4 -40.79 15.99 41.30
CA SER A 4 -40.09 16.42 40.08
C SER A 4 -40.12 15.34 39.00
N ALA A 5 -40.19 15.72 37.72
CA ALA A 5 -39.87 14.84 36.59
C ALA A 5 -38.92 15.59 35.62
N LEU A 6 -37.62 15.32 35.77
CA LEU A 6 -36.57 15.73 34.85
C LEU A 6 -36.43 14.65 33.76
N LEU A 7 -36.82 15.00 32.53
CA LEU A 7 -36.59 14.21 31.33
C LEU A 7 -35.12 14.38 30.89
N LEU A 8 -34.27 13.41 31.24
CA LEU A 8 -32.93 13.25 30.71
C LEU A 8 -33.02 12.64 29.29
N VAL A 9 -32.93 13.49 28.27
CA VAL A 9 -32.70 13.06 26.89
C VAL A 9 -31.20 12.79 26.74
N LEU A 10 -30.82 11.52 26.91
CA LEU A 10 -29.48 11.02 26.57
C LEU A 10 -29.32 11.06 25.05
N PHE A 11 -28.79 12.17 24.53
CA PHE A 11 -28.12 12.19 23.23
C PHE A 11 -26.86 11.33 23.32
N GLY A 12 -27.04 10.02 23.14
CA GLY A 12 -25.94 9.11 22.87
C GLY A 12 -25.32 9.51 21.55
N ALA A 13 -24.21 10.25 21.62
CA ALA A 13 -23.26 10.33 20.52
C ALA A 13 -22.80 8.91 20.23
N ALA A 14 -23.46 8.24 19.29
CA ALA A 14 -22.92 7.09 18.59
C ALA A 14 -21.72 7.61 17.78
N GLY A 15 -20.61 7.87 18.47
CA GLY A 15 -19.31 7.95 17.85
C GLY A 15 -19.13 6.61 17.17
N ALA A 16 -19.26 6.58 15.85
CA ALA A 16 -18.82 5.46 15.04
C ALA A 16 -17.32 5.31 15.29
N ALA A 17 -16.96 4.54 16.31
CA ALA A 17 -15.62 4.03 16.47
C ALA A 17 -15.44 3.08 15.29
N GLN A 18 -14.98 3.62 14.16
CA GLN A 18 -14.59 2.81 13.01
C GLN A 18 -13.53 1.85 13.51
N ALA A 19 -13.89 0.57 13.58
CA ALA A 19 -13.01 -0.48 14.05
C ALA A 19 -11.80 -0.50 13.13
N GLN A 20 -10.65 -0.06 13.65
CA GLN A 20 -9.39 -0.20 12.96
C GLN A 20 -9.18 -1.69 12.66
N VAL A 21 -8.79 -2.01 11.42
CA VAL A 21 -8.52 -3.39 11.02
C VAL A 21 -7.50 -3.99 12.01
N PRO A 22 -7.75 -5.19 12.57
CA PRO A 22 -6.84 -5.81 13.52
C PRO A 22 -5.41 -5.89 12.94
N PRO A 23 -4.35 -5.62 13.74
CA PRO A 23 -2.97 -5.67 13.23
C PRO A 23 -2.60 -7.00 12.54
N ALA A 24 -3.14 -8.12 13.03
CA ALA A 24 -2.95 -9.44 12.44
C ALA A 24 -3.55 -9.54 11.02
N GLU A 25 -4.73 -8.96 10.78
CA GLU A 25 -5.38 -8.92 9.47
C GLU A 25 -4.58 -8.06 8.49
N THR A 26 -4.09 -6.91 8.95
CA THR A 26 -3.20 -6.02 8.18
C THR A 26 -1.88 -6.70 7.81
N GLN A 27 -1.29 -7.48 8.71
CA GLN A 27 -0.09 -8.25 8.41
C GLN A 27 -0.35 -9.40 7.44
N ALA A 28 -1.49 -10.09 7.59
CA ALA A 28 -1.87 -11.19 6.71
C ALA A 28 -2.11 -10.74 5.27
N VAL A 29 -2.77 -9.58 5.06
CA VAL A 29 -2.94 -9.03 3.70
C VAL A 29 -1.61 -8.59 3.11
N ALA A 30 -0.71 -7.97 3.89
CA ALA A 30 0.62 -7.60 3.42
C ALA A 30 1.45 -8.82 2.99
N GLN A 31 1.42 -9.90 3.78
CA GLN A 31 2.09 -11.15 3.43
C GLN A 31 1.53 -11.79 2.16
N GLN A 32 0.21 -11.79 1.98
CA GLN A 32 -0.42 -12.31 0.77
C GLN A 32 -0.03 -11.48 -0.46
N LEU A 33 -0.05 -10.15 -0.34
CA LEU A 33 0.36 -9.26 -1.41
C LEU A 33 1.83 -9.49 -1.78
N ASN A 34 2.73 -9.60 -0.80
CA ASN A 34 4.15 -9.85 -1.04
C ASN A 34 4.41 -11.18 -1.77
N ARG A 35 3.63 -12.22 -1.48
CA ARG A 35 3.70 -13.47 -2.24
C ARG A 35 3.28 -13.31 -3.69
N LEU A 36 2.22 -12.53 -3.94
CA LEU A 36 1.71 -12.27 -5.28
C LEU A 36 2.58 -11.30 -6.07
N MET A 37 3.29 -10.38 -5.41
CA MET A 37 4.20 -9.43 -6.07
C MET A 37 5.53 -10.01 -6.52
N ARG A 38 5.82 -11.26 -6.15
CA ARG A 38 7.05 -11.93 -6.57
C ARG A 38 6.95 -12.33 -8.04
N ASN A 39 7.79 -11.71 -8.88
CA ASN A 39 7.95 -12.13 -10.26
C ASN A 39 8.66 -13.51 -10.31
N PRO A 40 8.02 -14.58 -10.85
CA PRO A 40 8.67 -15.89 -10.97
C PRO A 40 9.76 -15.93 -12.04
N GLN A 41 9.74 -15.02 -13.03
CA GLN A 41 10.72 -14.92 -14.12
C GLN A 41 11.91 -14.02 -13.76
N ASN A 42 11.75 -13.09 -12.81
CA ASN A 42 12.83 -12.24 -12.31
C ASN A 42 13.07 -12.43 -10.79
N PRO A 43 13.74 -13.53 -10.38
CA PRO A 43 13.94 -13.83 -8.96
C PRO A 43 14.92 -12.89 -8.25
N ASN A 44 15.69 -12.09 -9.00
CA ASN A 44 16.64 -11.11 -8.46
C ASN A 44 15.95 -9.81 -8.06
N GLN A 45 14.72 -9.59 -8.53
CA GLN A 45 13.88 -8.48 -8.16
C GLN A 45 12.97 -8.86 -6.98
N GLU A 46 12.97 -8.02 -5.96
CA GLU A 46 12.19 -8.13 -4.74
C GLU A 46 11.26 -6.91 -4.66
N VAL A 47 9.96 -7.14 -4.67
CA VAL A 47 8.94 -6.11 -4.42
C VAL A 47 8.21 -6.50 -3.14
N THR A 48 8.28 -5.63 -2.14
CA THR A 48 7.65 -5.86 -0.82
C THR A 48 6.84 -4.66 -0.39
N LEU A 49 5.73 -4.93 0.30
CA LEU A 49 4.90 -3.96 0.97
C LEU A 49 4.88 -4.29 2.47
N THR A 50 5.19 -3.29 3.29
CA THR A 50 5.05 -3.33 4.73
C THR A 50 3.92 -2.39 5.14
N LEU A 51 2.99 -2.88 5.96
CA LEU A 51 1.86 -2.10 6.48
C LEU A 51 2.01 -1.97 8.00
N ASN A 52 1.99 -0.74 8.51
CA ASN A 52 2.09 -0.45 9.94
C ASN A 52 1.12 0.67 10.33
N GLY A 53 0.05 0.31 11.05
CA GLY A 53 -1.05 1.22 11.33
C GLY A 53 -1.63 1.77 10.03
N CYS A 54 -1.62 3.10 9.88
CA CYS A 54 -2.08 3.79 8.67
C CYS A 54 -0.96 4.15 7.68
N GLY A 55 0.27 3.78 7.97
CA GLY A 55 1.41 3.93 7.06
C GLY A 55 1.64 2.67 6.23
N GLY A 56 2.11 2.87 5.01
CA GLY A 56 2.58 1.82 4.12
C GLY A 56 3.96 2.15 3.56
N GLU A 57 4.76 1.12 3.33
CA GLU A 57 6.08 1.23 2.72
C GLU A 57 6.27 0.15 1.66
N GLN A 58 6.48 0.59 0.41
CA GLN A 58 6.88 -0.28 -0.69
C GLN A 58 8.40 -0.22 -0.86
N LEU A 59 9.05 -1.38 -0.94
CA LEU A 59 10.45 -1.51 -1.30
C LEU A 59 10.54 -2.33 -2.58
N ILE A 60 11.17 -1.76 -3.60
CA ILE A 60 11.59 -2.42 -4.83
C ILE A 60 13.11 -2.53 -4.77
N ARG A 61 13.64 -3.74 -4.84
CA ARG A 61 15.07 -4.01 -4.87
C ARG A 61 15.39 -4.91 -6.04
N ASP A 62 16.37 -4.54 -6.86
CA ASP A 62 16.87 -5.38 -7.93
C ASP A 62 18.38 -5.61 -7.73
N ARG A 63 18.75 -6.88 -7.50
CA ARG A 63 20.15 -7.30 -7.30
C ARG A 63 20.85 -7.69 -8.61
N GLY A 64 20.14 -7.66 -9.74
CA GLY A 64 20.65 -7.96 -11.08
C GLY A 64 20.61 -6.73 -12.00
N ALA A 65 20.45 -5.53 -11.46
CA ALA A 65 20.33 -4.31 -12.24
C ALA A 65 21.58 -4.10 -13.09
N LYS A 66 21.41 -4.06 -14.43
CA LYS A 66 22.50 -3.80 -15.40
C LYS A 66 23.02 -2.36 -15.35
N ALA A 67 22.44 -1.52 -14.49
CA ALA A 67 22.85 -0.15 -14.27
C ALA A 67 24.10 -0.11 -13.38
N HIS A 68 25.28 -0.09 -14.00
CA HIS A 68 26.53 0.20 -13.32
C HIS A 68 26.71 1.73 -13.24
N THR A 69 26.50 2.30 -12.06
CA THR A 69 26.90 3.68 -11.82
C THR A 69 28.39 3.68 -11.45
N SER A 70 29.17 4.62 -11.99
CA SER A 70 30.60 4.74 -11.67
C SER A 70 30.85 5.13 -10.20
N GLN A 71 29.82 5.66 -9.52
CA GLN A 71 29.80 6.00 -8.10
C GLN A 71 28.41 5.65 -7.51
N PRO A 72 28.31 5.33 -6.21
CA PRO A 72 27.02 5.12 -5.56
C PRO A 72 26.12 6.36 -5.68
N LEU A 73 24.85 6.16 -6.07
CA LEU A 73 23.86 7.23 -6.17
C LEU A 73 22.79 7.06 -5.10
N GLY A 74 22.45 8.15 -4.42
CA GLY A 74 21.39 8.20 -3.41
C GLY A 74 20.56 9.47 -3.57
N LEU A 75 19.26 9.31 -3.83
CA LEU A 75 18.31 10.41 -3.92
C LEU A 75 17.16 10.14 -2.95
N SER A 76 16.75 11.14 -2.19
CA SER A 76 15.58 11.02 -1.31
C SER A 76 14.77 12.28 -1.31
N PHE A 77 13.45 12.12 -1.33
CA PHE A 77 12.48 13.18 -1.11
C PHE A 77 11.54 12.77 0.00
N ASN A 78 11.31 13.65 0.97
CA ASN A 78 10.35 13.40 2.04
C ASN A 78 9.46 14.63 2.24
N ARG A 79 8.15 14.40 2.38
CA ARG A 79 7.15 15.41 2.69
C ARG A 79 6.19 14.89 3.77
N GLY A 80 6.57 15.12 5.03
CA GLY A 80 5.83 14.66 6.20
C GLY A 80 6.07 13.17 6.45
N LYS A 81 5.02 12.35 6.37
CA LYS A 81 5.09 10.89 6.52
C LYS A 81 5.16 10.13 5.18
N SER A 82 5.17 10.85 4.07
CA SER A 82 5.23 10.29 2.72
C SER A 82 6.51 10.72 2.03
N GLY A 83 7.16 9.81 1.32
CA GLY A 83 8.43 10.10 0.67
C GLY A 83 8.89 8.95 -0.21
N TRP A 84 9.94 9.19 -0.97
CA TRP A 84 10.62 8.15 -1.72
C TRP A 84 12.13 8.31 -1.59
N ALA A 85 12.84 7.20 -1.64
CA ALA A 85 14.29 7.17 -1.69
C ALA A 85 14.73 6.14 -2.72
N VAL A 86 15.72 6.50 -3.53
CA VAL A 86 16.40 5.62 -4.48
C VAL A 86 17.86 5.52 -4.08
N LYS A 87 18.38 4.30 -4.06
CA LYS A 87 19.79 3.99 -3.86
C LYS A 87 20.26 3.07 -4.97
N MET A 88 21.41 3.35 -5.55
CA MET A 88 22.14 2.45 -6.44
C MET A 88 23.56 2.32 -5.95
N ASP A 89 23.96 1.10 -5.61
CA ASP A 89 25.28 0.81 -5.08
C ASP A 89 25.66 -0.65 -5.35
N ASN A 90 26.89 -0.90 -5.81
CA ASN A 90 27.42 -2.24 -6.08
C ASN A 90 26.52 -3.15 -6.95
N GLY A 91 25.88 -2.58 -7.98
CA GLY A 91 24.97 -3.34 -8.87
C GLY A 91 23.61 -3.68 -8.26
N ILE A 92 23.30 -3.11 -7.08
CA ILE A 92 21.99 -3.22 -6.44
C ILE A 92 21.25 -1.90 -6.60
N PHE A 93 20.05 -1.96 -7.18
CA PHE A 93 19.08 -0.89 -7.16
C PHE A 93 18.10 -1.10 -6.00
N GLU A 94 17.80 -0.05 -5.24
CA GLU A 94 16.75 -0.02 -4.23
C GLU A 94 15.91 1.24 -4.38
N MET A 95 14.60 1.09 -4.41
CA MET A 95 13.64 2.18 -4.30
C MET A 95 12.69 1.88 -3.16
N LYS A 96 12.60 2.82 -2.22
CA LYS A 96 11.69 2.77 -1.08
C LYS A 96 10.69 3.90 -1.19
N MET A 97 9.41 3.60 -1.08
CA MET A 97 8.31 4.58 -1.15
C MET A 97 7.42 4.43 0.08
N SER A 98 7.24 5.51 0.83
CA SER A 98 6.39 5.56 2.01
C SER A 98 5.14 6.38 1.71
N PHE A 99 3.98 5.90 2.16
CA PHE A 99 2.69 6.54 1.95
C PHE A 99 1.79 6.38 3.17
N GLU A 100 0.74 7.21 3.22
CA GLU A 100 -0.30 7.10 4.25
C GLU A 100 -1.60 6.67 3.58
N TRP A 101 -2.30 5.70 4.16
CA TRP A 101 -3.58 5.22 3.65
C TRP A 101 -4.65 6.30 3.59
N ALA A 102 -4.56 7.31 4.46
CA ALA A 102 -5.44 8.47 4.45
C ALA A 102 -5.30 9.33 3.17
N ASP A 103 -4.14 9.29 2.50
CA ASP A 103 -3.90 10.02 1.25
C ASP A 103 -4.34 9.21 0.00
N VAL A 104 -4.64 7.91 0.17
CA VAL A 104 -5.09 7.03 -0.92
C VAL A 104 -6.58 7.23 -1.16
N THR A 105 -6.91 7.77 -2.33
CA THR A 105 -8.28 8.09 -2.73
C THR A 105 -8.99 6.93 -3.42
N ALA A 106 -8.25 6.03 -4.08
CA ALA A 106 -8.84 4.89 -4.77
C ALA A 106 -7.84 3.72 -4.90
N LEU A 107 -8.36 2.50 -4.79
CA LEU A 107 -7.69 1.26 -5.18
C LEU A 107 -8.37 0.72 -6.44
N THR A 108 -7.61 0.51 -7.50
CA THR A 108 -8.08 -0.10 -8.75
C THR A 108 -7.18 -1.25 -9.15
N TYR A 109 -7.66 -2.16 -9.99
CA TYR A 109 -6.84 -3.20 -10.59
C TYR A 109 -7.24 -3.43 -12.04
N GLU A 110 -6.27 -3.81 -12.87
CA GLU A 110 -6.47 -4.13 -14.28
C GLU A 110 -5.54 -5.27 -14.73
N PRO A 111 -5.93 -6.10 -15.71
CA PRO A 111 -5.02 -7.04 -16.34
C PRO A 111 -3.86 -6.30 -17.02
N ALA A 112 -2.66 -6.86 -16.92
CA ALA A 112 -1.45 -6.32 -17.52
C ALA A 112 -0.58 -7.46 -18.08
N THR A 113 0.42 -7.08 -18.87
CA THR A 113 1.45 -7.98 -19.40
C THR A 113 2.76 -7.23 -19.33
N ASP A 114 3.77 -7.83 -18.71
CA ASP A 114 5.10 -7.22 -18.62
C ASP A 114 5.92 -7.44 -19.90
N ASP A 115 7.13 -6.89 -19.92
CA ASP A 115 8.02 -6.92 -21.07
C ASP A 115 8.46 -8.36 -21.46
N ASP A 116 8.41 -9.30 -20.50
CA ASP A 116 8.70 -10.72 -20.71
C ASP A 116 7.47 -11.51 -21.22
N GLY A 117 6.34 -10.83 -21.44
CA GLY A 117 5.09 -11.42 -21.90
C GLY A 117 4.29 -12.12 -20.79
N GLN A 118 4.67 -11.93 -19.52
CA GLN A 118 3.98 -12.54 -18.40
C GLN A 118 2.70 -11.77 -18.05
N LYS A 119 1.57 -12.46 -18.21
CA LYS A 119 0.26 -11.96 -17.79
C LYS A 119 0.18 -11.89 -16.27
N HIS A 120 -0.32 -10.77 -15.78
CA HIS A 120 -0.50 -10.50 -14.36
C HIS A 120 -1.63 -9.48 -14.17
N PHE A 121 -1.93 -9.09 -12.93
CA PHE A 121 -2.80 -7.96 -12.63
C PHE A 121 -2.00 -6.82 -12.01
N GLN A 122 -2.25 -5.59 -12.45
CA GLN A 122 -1.65 -4.40 -11.88
C GLN A 122 -2.64 -3.75 -10.91
N VAL A 123 -2.34 -3.77 -9.60
CA VAL A 123 -3.11 -3.00 -8.61
C VAL A 123 -2.50 -1.60 -8.50
N LYS A 124 -3.35 -0.57 -8.45
CA LYS A 124 -2.96 0.83 -8.35
C LYS A 124 -3.60 1.47 -7.12
N ALA A 125 -2.77 2.05 -6.26
CA ALA A 125 -3.20 2.92 -5.17
C ALA A 125 -3.00 4.39 -5.57
N ASN A 126 -4.09 5.02 -5.97
CA ASN A 126 -4.11 6.39 -6.42
C ASN A 126 -4.18 7.31 -5.20
N SER A 127 -3.24 8.23 -5.09
CA SER A 127 -3.18 9.25 -4.04
C SER A 127 -3.26 10.65 -4.62
N ARG A 128 -3.89 11.57 -3.88
CA ARG A 128 -4.02 12.97 -4.28
C ARG A 128 -3.60 13.88 -3.14
N LYS A 129 -2.51 14.64 -3.32
CA LYS A 129 -2.00 15.58 -2.31
C LYS A 129 -1.78 16.93 -2.96
N LYS A 130 -2.45 17.98 -2.44
CA LYS A 130 -2.50 19.39 -2.92
C LYS A 130 -1.48 19.71 -4.04
N GLY A 131 -1.88 19.48 -5.30
CA GLY A 131 -1.10 19.80 -6.51
C GLY A 131 -0.37 18.64 -7.20
N SER A 132 -0.39 17.42 -6.66
CA SER A 132 0.23 16.23 -7.25
C SER A 132 -0.65 14.99 -7.07
N SER A 133 -0.72 14.16 -8.11
CA SER A 133 -1.28 12.81 -8.08
C SER A 133 -0.15 11.80 -8.23
N ILE A 134 -0.04 10.86 -7.30
CA ILE A 134 0.95 9.78 -7.33
C ILE A 134 0.16 8.48 -7.27
N SER A 135 0.51 7.54 -8.16
CA SER A 135 0.02 6.16 -8.12
C SER A 135 1.13 5.24 -7.63
N LEU A 136 0.82 4.44 -6.62
CA LEU A 136 1.66 3.31 -6.21
C LEU A 136 1.15 2.06 -6.90
N GLU A 137 2.07 1.27 -7.44
CA GLU A 137 1.74 0.15 -8.30
C GLU A 137 2.25 -1.16 -7.69
N PHE A 138 1.34 -2.13 -7.54
CA PHE A 138 1.62 -3.47 -7.03
C PHE A 138 1.32 -4.51 -8.12
N PRO A 139 2.33 -5.00 -8.85
CA PRO A 139 2.12 -6.07 -9.83
C PRO A 139 1.79 -7.36 -9.10
N LEU A 140 0.70 -8.04 -9.42
CA LEU A 140 0.31 -9.32 -8.84
C LEU A 140 0.40 -10.41 -9.89
N TYR A 141 1.44 -11.23 -9.79
CA TYR A 141 1.76 -12.34 -10.69
C TYR A 141 0.81 -13.53 -10.50
N THR A 142 -0.44 -13.30 -10.88
CA THR A 142 -1.53 -14.27 -10.94
C THR A 142 -2.45 -13.93 -12.11
N THR A 143 -3.12 -14.93 -12.65
CA THR A 143 -4.20 -14.74 -13.64
C THR A 143 -5.59 -14.97 -13.03
N ASN A 144 -5.65 -15.29 -11.73
CA ASN A 144 -6.90 -15.53 -11.02
C ASN A 144 -7.47 -14.21 -10.49
N GLU A 145 -8.44 -13.64 -11.20
CA GLU A 145 -9.09 -12.39 -10.80
C GLU A 145 -9.76 -12.47 -9.43
N ALA A 146 -10.29 -13.63 -9.03
CA ALA A 146 -10.93 -13.77 -7.72
C ALA A 146 -9.94 -13.52 -6.57
N VAL A 147 -8.70 -13.98 -6.71
CA VAL A 147 -7.62 -13.73 -5.74
C VAL A 147 -7.29 -12.23 -5.68
N VAL A 148 -7.23 -11.57 -6.84
CA VAL A 148 -6.94 -10.13 -6.92
C VAL A 148 -8.05 -9.32 -6.25
N LYS A 149 -9.31 -9.63 -6.57
CA LYS A 149 -10.49 -8.98 -5.98
C LYS A 149 -10.55 -9.14 -4.47
N GLU A 150 -10.24 -10.33 -3.95
CA GLU A 150 -10.17 -10.58 -2.51
C GLU A 150 -9.10 -9.69 -1.84
N VAL A 151 -7.87 -9.69 -2.37
CA VAL A 151 -6.77 -8.91 -1.81
C VAL A 151 -7.05 -7.42 -1.87
N VAL A 152 -7.54 -6.91 -3.00
CA VAL A 152 -7.95 -5.50 -3.15
C VAL A 152 -9.06 -5.16 -2.16
N GLY A 153 -10.05 -6.03 -1.98
CA GLY A 153 -11.09 -5.83 -0.97
C GLY A 153 -10.56 -5.77 0.46
N ARG A 154 -9.54 -6.55 0.80
CA ARG A 154 -8.87 -6.50 2.12
C ARG A 154 -8.04 -5.24 2.30
N LEU A 155 -7.30 -4.81 1.27
CA LEU A 155 -6.57 -3.54 1.27
C LEU A 155 -7.52 -2.35 1.40
N GLU A 156 -8.69 -2.40 0.75
CA GLU A 156 -9.71 -1.37 0.83
C GLU A 156 -10.27 -1.24 2.25
N LYS A 157 -10.44 -2.35 2.98
CA LYS A 157 -10.80 -2.30 4.41
C LYS A 157 -9.70 -1.64 5.25
N VAL A 158 -8.42 -1.94 4.98
CA VAL A 158 -7.29 -1.27 5.65
C VAL A 158 -7.34 0.23 5.38
N ARG A 159 -7.53 0.63 4.12
CA ARG A 159 -7.67 2.03 3.71
C ARG A 159 -8.80 2.73 4.45
N GLN A 160 -10.01 2.15 4.45
CA GLN A 160 -11.19 2.70 5.11
C GLN A 160 -11.01 2.82 6.62
N GLY A 161 -10.32 1.88 7.27
CA GLY A 161 -9.99 1.96 8.69
C GLY A 161 -9.05 3.12 9.07
N CYS A 162 -8.47 3.80 8.08
CA CYS A 162 -7.59 4.95 8.23
C CYS A 162 -8.21 6.28 7.80
N GLN A 163 -9.42 6.25 7.24
CA GLN A 163 -10.19 7.46 6.93
C GLN A 163 -11.01 7.83 8.17
N LYS A 164 -10.79 9.03 8.70
CA LYS A 164 -11.61 9.61 9.78
C LYS A 164 -12.75 10.44 9.22
#